data_AF-A0A923DM19-F1
#
_entry.id   AF-A0A923DM19-F1
#
_cell.length_a   1.000
_cell.length_b   1.000
_cell.length_c   1.000
_cell.angle_alpha   90.00
_cell.angle_beta   90.00
_cell.angle_gamma   90.00
#
_symmetry.space_group_name_H-M   'P 1'
#
loop_
_entity.id
_entity.type
_entity.pdbx_description
1 polymer ?
#
loop_
_entity_poly.entity_id
_entity_poly.type
_entity_poly.pdbx_seq_one_letter_code
_entity_poly.pdbx_strand_id
1 'polypeptide(L)'
;MFNDFVIILILILVNGFFAGAELAVISARKSRIASLAAAGNQKARLVEQIQKDPHRFLATVQIGVTIVGSLASAVGGAAAIRYLTPLLRSVPVPFIQHSAEPLSIAIVVIGISYFFLIFGELAP
;
A
#
# COMPACT_ATOMS: atom_id res chain seq x y z
N MET A 1 -10.94 -13.78 -13.32
CA MET A 1 -11.41 -13.66 -11.92
C MET A 1 -10.25 -13.80 -10.94
N PHE A 2 -9.59 -14.97 -10.81
CA PHE A 2 -8.51 -15.15 -9.82
C PHE A 2 -7.30 -14.23 -10.02
N ASN A 3 -6.91 -13.95 -11.28
CA ASN A 3 -5.71 -13.18 -11.59
C ASN A 3 -5.75 -11.72 -11.05
N ASP A 4 -6.90 -11.04 -11.19
CA ASP A 4 -7.04 -9.64 -10.76
C ASP A 4 -6.95 -9.50 -9.23
N PHE A 5 -7.58 -10.43 -8.50
CA PHE A 5 -7.52 -10.49 -7.03
C PHE A 5 -6.12 -10.82 -6.53
N VAL A 6 -5.41 -11.76 -7.17
CA VAL A 6 -4.03 -12.11 -6.81
C VAL A 6 -3.11 -10.91 -7.00
N ILE A 7 -3.25 -10.17 -8.11
CA ILE A 7 -2.45 -8.96 -8.35
C ILE A 7 -2.72 -7.91 -7.27
N ILE A 8 -3.98 -7.64 -6.95
CA ILE A 8 -4.36 -6.68 -5.90
C ILE A 8 -3.79 -7.12 -4.53
N LEU A 9 -3.88 -8.41 -4.20
CA LEU A 9 -3.34 -8.94 -2.95
C LEU A 9 -1.82 -8.77 -2.87
N ILE A 10 -1.09 -9.07 -3.94
CA ILE A 10 0.36 -8.85 -4.01
C ILE A 10 0.68 -7.36 -3.82
N LEU A 11 -0.08 -6.47 -4.46
CA LEU A 11 0.13 -5.02 -4.33
C LEU A 11 -0.12 -4.54 -2.89
N ILE A 12 -1.14 -5.05 -2.20
CA ILE A 12 -1.38 -4.75 -0.78
C ILE A 12 -0.18 -5.20 0.08
N LEU A 13 0.33 -6.42 -0.15
CA LEU A 13 1.47 -6.94 0.61
C LEU A 13 2.75 -6.12 0.37
N VAL A 14 3.01 -5.74 -0.88
CA VAL A 14 4.15 -4.89 -1.23
C VAL A 14 4.01 -3.51 -0.59
N ASN A 15 2.79 -2.96 -0.54
CA ASN A 15 2.54 -1.70 0.15
C ASN A 15 2.81 -1.80 1.66
N GLY A 16 2.29 -2.84 2.31
CA GLY A 16 2.56 -3.11 3.73
C GLY A 16 4.03 -3.32 4.04
N PHE A 17 4.79 -3.95 3.13
CA PHE A 17 6.25 -4.06 3.26
C PHE A 17 6.95 -2.70 3.24
N PHE A 18 6.57 -1.82 2.32
CA PHE A 18 7.14 -0.47 2.25
C PHE A 18 6.84 0.35 3.50
N ALA A 19 5.58 0.38 3.93
CA ALA A 19 5.17 1.13 5.11
C ALA A 19 5.79 0.55 6.40
N GLY A 20 5.88 -0.78 6.52
CA GLY A 20 6.59 -1.44 7.61
C GLY A 20 8.10 -1.14 7.62
N ALA A 21 8.73 -1.01 6.46
CA ALA A 21 10.14 -0.64 6.36
C ALA A 21 10.38 0.82 6.81
N GLU A 22 9.48 1.74 6.45
CA GLU A 22 9.48 3.12 6.93
C GLU A 22 9.33 3.18 8.46
N LEU A 23 8.29 2.53 9.01
CA LEU A 23 8.04 2.48 10.45
C LEU A 23 9.18 1.81 11.22
N ALA A 24 9.79 0.74 10.68
CA ALA A 24 10.92 0.06 11.30
C ALA A 24 12.14 1.00 11.43
N VAL A 25 12.43 1.81 10.41
CA VAL A 25 13.55 2.75 10.43
C VAL A 25 13.30 3.90 11.43
N ILE A 26 12.07 4.41 11.47
CA ILE A 26 11.66 5.50 12.35
C ILE A 26 11.61 5.05 13.82
N SER A 27 11.07 3.88 14.09
CA SER A 27 10.89 3.34 15.46
C SER A 27 12.16 2.72 16.05
N ALA A 28 13.12 2.30 15.21
CA ALA A 28 14.35 1.68 15.69
C ALA A 28 15.19 2.62 16.56
N ARG A 29 15.49 2.18 17.79
CA ARG A 29 16.26 2.97 18.76
C ARG A 29 17.70 3.21 18.27
N LYS A 30 18.01 4.46 17.94
CA LYS A 30 19.34 4.90 17.43
C LYS A 30 20.50 4.41 18.28
N SER A 31 20.41 4.49 19.61
CA SER A 31 21.47 4.04 20.52
C SER A 31 21.75 2.53 20.45
N ARG A 32 20.72 1.71 20.25
CA ARG A 32 20.87 0.25 20.10
C ARG A 32 21.51 -0.10 18.76
N ILE A 33 21.10 0.59 17.69
CA ILE A 33 21.68 0.40 16.35
C ILE A 33 23.16 0.82 16.33
N ALA A 34 23.49 1.97 16.91
CA ALA A 34 24.88 2.43 17.02
C ALA A 34 25.76 1.45 17.82
N SER A 35 25.24 0.92 18.94
CA SER A 35 25.95 -0.10 19.73
C SER A 35 26.21 -1.38 18.93
N LEU A 36 25.22 -1.85 18.16
CA LEU A 36 25.38 -3.04 17.30
C LEU A 36 26.34 -2.79 16.14
N ALA A 37 26.34 -1.59 15.56
CA ALA A 37 27.27 -1.18 14.52
C ALA A 37 28.72 -1.15 15.05
N ALA A 38 28.92 -0.60 16.25
CA ALA A 38 30.22 -0.59 16.94
C ALA A 38 30.71 -2.01 17.29
N ALA A 39 29.79 -2.95 17.56
CA ALA A 39 30.10 -4.37 17.77
C ALA A 39 30.41 -5.14 16.46
N GLY A 40 30.52 -4.47 15.31
CA GLY A 40 30.90 -5.05 14.03
C GLY A 40 29.74 -5.59 13.18
N ASN A 41 28.49 -5.38 13.57
CA ASN A 41 27.35 -5.82 12.77
C ASN A 41 27.18 -4.94 11.52
N GLN A 42 27.48 -5.52 10.35
CA GLN A 42 27.39 -4.82 9.06
C GLN A 42 25.97 -4.32 8.73
N LYS A 43 24.92 -5.07 9.09
CA LYS A 43 23.53 -4.65 8.88
C LYS A 43 23.18 -3.46 9.77
N ALA A 44 23.61 -3.48 11.02
CA ALA A 44 23.40 -2.36 11.94
C ALA A 44 24.12 -1.10 11.45
N ARG A 45 25.31 -1.23 10.86
CA ARG A 45 26.05 -0.11 10.26
C ARG A 45 25.31 0.51 9.07
N LEU A 46 24.63 -0.30 8.26
CA LEU A 46 23.80 0.18 7.15
C LEU A 46 22.55 0.93 7.67
N VAL A 47 21.86 0.36 8.66
CA VAL A 47 20.70 1.02 9.29
C VAL A 47 21.13 2.32 9.99
N GLU A 48 22.28 2.34 10.65
CA GLU A 48 22.85 3.55 11.26
C GLU A 48 23.07 4.66 10.21
N GLN A 49 23.58 4.33 9.03
CA GLN A 49 23.74 5.27 7.92
C GLN A 49 22.39 5.81 7.44
N ILE A 50 21.39 4.94 7.28
CA ILE A 50 20.02 5.34 6.92
C ILE A 50 19.43 6.28 7.98
N GLN A 51 19.65 6.01 9.27
CA GLN A 51 19.14 6.84 10.36
C GLN A 51 19.83 8.21 10.50
N LYS A 52 21.02 8.41 9.89
CA LYS A 52 21.69 9.72 9.82
C LYS A 52 21.00 10.67 8.86
N ASP A 53 20.51 10.14 7.74
CA ASP A 53 19.69 10.90 6.78
C ASP A 53 18.49 10.06 6.31
N PRO A 54 17.43 9.97 7.15
CA PRO A 54 16.27 9.16 6.84
C PRO A 54 15.47 9.73 5.67
N HIS A 55 15.58 11.03 5.38
CA HIS A 55 14.77 11.70 4.36
C HIS A 55 14.91 11.04 2.98
N ARG A 56 16.13 10.67 2.58
CA ARG A 56 16.36 9.97 1.29
C ARG A 56 15.69 8.60 1.24
N PHE A 57 15.77 7.85 2.33
CA PHE A 57 15.16 6.52 2.42
C PHE A 57 13.63 6.64 2.41
N LEU A 58 13.08 7.51 3.26
CA LEU A 58 11.64 7.76 3.36
C LEU A 58 11.06 8.24 2.02
N ALA A 59 11.72 9.20 1.35
CA ALA A 59 11.29 9.66 0.03
C ALA A 59 11.25 8.51 -1.00
N THR A 60 12.22 7.61 -0.98
CA THR A 60 12.28 6.45 -1.89
C THR A 60 11.15 5.46 -1.59
N VAL A 61 10.93 5.16 -0.31
CA VAL A 61 9.83 4.29 0.15
C VAL A 61 8.47 4.87 -0.25
N GLN A 62 8.27 6.17 -0.04
CA GLN A 62 7.01 6.85 -0.35
C GLN A 62 6.71 6.90 -1.85
N ILE A 63 7.73 7.04 -2.70
CA ILE A 63 7.57 6.86 -4.15
C ILE A 63 7.11 5.41 -4.45
N GLY A 64 7.70 4.42 -3.80
CA GLY A 64 7.29 3.01 -3.90
C GLY A 64 5.82 2.80 -3.51
N VAL A 65 5.41 3.31 -2.35
CA VAL A 65 4.02 3.30 -1.85
C VAL A 65 3.08 3.91 -2.88
N THR A 66 3.44 5.06 -3.45
CA THR A 66 2.62 5.78 -4.43
C THR A 66 2.44 4.99 -5.73
N ILE A 67 3.53 4.40 -6.24
CA ILE A 67 3.49 3.58 -7.46
C ILE A 67 2.60 2.36 -7.24
N VAL A 68 2.80 1.65 -6.12
CA VAL A 68 2.03 0.46 -5.76
C VAL A 68 0.55 0.78 -5.58
N GLY A 69 0.23 1.89 -4.90
CA GLY A 69 -1.15 2.36 -4.72
C GLY A 69 -1.83 2.76 -6.03
N SER A 70 -1.09 3.43 -6.93
CA SER A 70 -1.60 3.81 -8.24
C SER A 70 -1.89 2.58 -9.11
N LEU A 71 -1.00 1.58 -9.11
CA LEU A 71 -1.20 0.31 -9.81
C LEU A 71 -2.39 -0.46 -9.24
N ALA A 72 -2.51 -0.54 -7.91
CA ALA A 72 -3.62 -1.23 -7.25
C ALA A 72 -4.95 -0.56 -7.58
N SER A 73 -5.00 0.77 -7.60
CA SER A 73 -6.19 1.53 -7.98
C SER A 73 -6.57 1.33 -9.44
N ALA A 74 -5.59 1.30 -10.36
CA ALA A 74 -5.84 1.04 -11.78
C ALA A 74 -6.38 -0.37 -12.03
N VAL A 75 -5.73 -1.39 -11.46
CA VAL A 75 -6.17 -2.80 -11.58
C VAL A 75 -7.51 -3.00 -10.89
N GLY A 76 -7.68 -2.42 -9.70
CA GLY A 76 -8.92 -2.44 -8.93
C GLY A 76 -10.08 -1.77 -9.67
N GLY A 77 -9.85 -0.61 -10.30
CA GLY A 77 -10.84 0.08 -11.12
C GLY A 77 -11.29 -0.76 -12.31
N ALA A 78 -10.36 -1.37 -13.04
CA ALA A 78 -10.70 -2.26 -14.16
C ALA A 78 -11.50 -3.50 -13.70
N ALA A 79 -11.13 -4.09 -12.56
CA ALA A 79 -11.89 -5.17 -11.94
C ALA A 79 -13.29 -4.71 -11.50
N ALA A 80 -13.41 -3.50 -10.95
CA ALA A 80 -14.69 -2.92 -10.55
C ALA A 80 -15.65 -2.79 -11.73
N ILE A 81 -15.17 -2.29 -12.87
CA ILE A 81 -15.98 -2.17 -14.08
C ILE A 81 -16.48 -3.54 -14.55
N ARG A 82 -15.61 -4.54 -14.49
CA ARG A 82 -15.93 -5.88 -15.00
C ARG A 82 -16.89 -6.66 -14.12
N TYR A 83 -16.78 -6.55 -12.79
CA TYR A 83 -17.50 -7.40 -11.86
C TYR A 83 -18.56 -6.66 -11.04
N LEU A 84 -18.33 -5.40 -10.66
CA LEU A 84 -19.22 -4.65 -9.78
C LEU A 84 -20.23 -3.78 -10.54
N THR A 85 -19.85 -3.19 -11.68
CA THR A 85 -20.78 -2.42 -12.53
C THR A 85 -22.01 -3.22 -12.99
N PRO A 86 -21.90 -4.47 -13.49
CA PRO A 86 -23.10 -5.23 -13.87
C PRO A 86 -24.01 -5.53 -12.68
N LEU A 87 -23.45 -5.73 -11.47
CA LEU A 87 -24.23 -5.92 -10.26
C LEU A 87 -25.00 -4.64 -9.90
N LEU A 88 -24.34 -3.47 -9.94
CA LEU A 88 -25.01 -2.19 -9.67
C LEU A 88 -26.07 -1.85 -10.71
N ARG A 89 -25.86 -2.20 -11.99
CA ARG A 89 -26.88 -2.01 -13.04
C ARG A 89 -28.11 -2.89 -12.86
N SER A 90 -27.99 -4.03 -12.18
CA SER A 90 -29.13 -4.90 -11.89
C SER A 90 -30.06 -4.36 -10.79
N VAL A 91 -29.61 -3.35 -10.05
CA VAL A 91 -30.43 -2.71 -9.01
C VAL A 91 -31.50 -1.84 -9.66
N PRO A 92 -32.79 -1.96 -9.31
CA PRO A 92 -33.89 -1.21 -9.91
C PRO A 92 -33.98 0.23 -9.35
N VAL A 93 -32.86 0.95 -9.34
CA VAL A 93 -32.75 2.34 -8.90
C VAL A 93 -32.11 3.15 -10.05
N PRO A 94 -32.85 4.06 -10.71
CA PRO A 94 -32.37 4.76 -11.92
C PRO A 94 -31.06 5.52 -11.73
N PHE A 95 -30.88 6.15 -10.57
CA PHE A 95 -29.66 6.87 -10.22
C PHE A 95 -28.43 5.94 -10.15
N ILE A 96 -28.61 4.75 -9.57
CA ILE A 96 -27.53 3.76 -9.42
C ILE A 96 -27.17 3.18 -10.79
N GLN A 97 -28.15 2.92 -11.66
CA GLN A 97 -27.91 2.41 -13.01
C GLN A 97 -27.09 3.39 -13.87
N HIS A 98 -27.45 4.68 -13.83
CA HIS A 98 -26.75 5.72 -14.60
C HIS A 98 -25.32 5.94 -14.09
N SER A 99 -25.13 5.88 -12.78
CA SER A 99 -23.84 6.10 -12.12
C SER A 99 -23.08 4.80 -11.80
N ALA A 100 -23.50 3.65 -12.34
CA ALA A 100 -23.02 2.33 -11.91
C ALA A 100 -21.50 2.16 -12.07
N GLU A 101 -20.94 2.69 -13.15
CA GLU A 101 -19.51 2.60 -13.43
C GLU A 101 -18.65 3.44 -12.48
N PRO A 102 -18.88 4.76 -12.33
CA PRO A 102 -18.12 5.56 -11.36
C PRO A 102 -18.35 5.09 -9.92
N LEU A 103 -19.56 4.64 -9.55
CA LEU A 103 -19.83 4.05 -8.23
C LEU A 103 -19.00 2.78 -7.99
N SER A 104 -18.90 1.90 -8.99
CA SER A 104 -18.13 0.67 -8.87
C SER A 104 -16.66 0.96 -8.62
N ILE A 105 -16.08 1.83 -9.44
CA ILE A 105 -14.67 2.24 -9.28
C ILE A 105 -14.46 2.85 -7.90
N ALA A 106 -15.33 3.78 -7.48
CA ALA A 106 -15.24 4.41 -6.17
C ALA A 106 -15.27 3.39 -5.02
N ILE A 107 -16.23 2.45 -5.03
CA ILE A 107 -16.36 1.43 -3.99
C ILE A 107 -15.08 0.58 -3.89
N VAL A 108 -14.55 0.12 -5.03
CA VAL A 108 -13.35 -0.73 -5.03
C VAL A 108 -12.10 0.06 -4.65
N VAL A 109 -11.92 1.29 -5.15
CA VAL A 109 -10.78 2.14 -4.79
C VAL A 109 -10.80 2.50 -3.32
N ILE A 110 -11.98 2.80 -2.75
CA ILE A 110 -12.13 3.04 -1.30
C ILE A 110 -11.78 1.77 -0.52
N GLY A 111 -12.26 0.60 -0.95
CA GLY A 111 -11.93 -0.68 -0.32
C GLY A 111 -10.43 -0.98 -0.34
N ILE A 112 -9.77 -0.81 -1.49
CA ILE A 112 -8.31 -1.00 -1.62
C ILE A 112 -7.57 0.00 -0.74
N SER A 113 -7.95 1.28 -0.78
CA SER A 113 -7.35 2.33 0.05
C SER A 113 -7.47 2.01 1.54
N TYR A 114 -8.62 1.48 1.97
CA TYR A 114 -8.84 1.06 3.35
C TYR A 114 -7.91 -0.07 3.76
N PHE A 115 -7.74 -1.09 2.92
CA PHE A 115 -6.79 -2.17 3.20
C PHE A 115 -5.34 -1.68 3.20
N PHE A 116 -4.97 -0.77 2.30
CA PHE A 116 -3.65 -0.13 2.29
C PHE A 116 -3.40 0.62 3.60
N LEU A 117 -4.38 1.38 4.09
CA LEU A 117 -4.27 2.10 5.36
C LEU A 117 -4.12 1.14 6.54
N ILE A 118 -4.92 0.07 6.58
CA ILE A 118 -4.81 -0.93 7.66
C ILE A 118 -3.46 -1.62 7.65
N PHE A 119 -3.10 -2.23 6.53
CA PHE A 119 -1.89 -3.04 6.45
C PHE A 119 -0.61 -2.20 6.37
N GLY A 120 -0.71 -0.97 5.90
CA GLY A 120 0.39 -0.03 5.80
C GLY A 120 0.64 0.75 7.08
N GLU A 121 -0.41 1.23 7.77
CA GLU A 121 -0.25 2.18 8.87
C GLU A 121 -0.69 1.65 10.24
N LEU A 122 -1.71 0.79 10.32
CA LEU A 122 -2.31 0.37 11.60
C LEU A 122 -1.83 -1.01 12.08
N ALA A 123 -1.44 -1.89 11.16
CA ALA A 123 -0.98 -3.24 11.45
C ALA A 123 0.51 -3.35 11.85
N PRO A 124 1.46 -2.54 11.30
CA PRO A 124 2.88 -2.61 11.68
C PRO A 124 3.19 -1.84 12.97
#